data_AF-X1KP84-F1
#
_entry.id   AF-X1KP84-F1
#
_cell.length_a   1.000
_cell.length_b   1.000
_cell.length_c   1.000
_cell.angle_alpha   90.00
_cell.angle_beta   90.00
_cell.angle_gamma   90.00
#
_symmetry.space_group_name_H-M   'P 1'
#
loop_
_entity.id
_entity.type
_entity.pdbx_description
1 polymer ?
#
loop_
_entity_poly.entity_id
_entity_poly.type
_entity_poly.pdbx_seq_one_letter_code
_entity_poly.pdbx_strand_id
1 'polypeptide(L)'
;MNYIKMVKRTTGVIYAMFVDDEGKVVVHTDTNLLGYVYRDSIGIKAQSSEDLLIQSYKGREGGELIDVSLPVLLGEAAKKIKTVEGKGYMFVEGE
;
A
#
# COMPACT_ATOMS: atom_id res chain seq x y z
N MET A 1 -14.32 -14.17 -2.46
CA MET A 1 -13.02 -14.16 -3.17
C MET A 1 -12.29 -12.88 -2.77
N ASN A 2 -11.09 -12.93 -2.18
CA ASN A 2 -10.34 -11.73 -1.82
C ASN A 2 -9.28 -11.46 -2.91
N TYR A 3 -9.61 -10.60 -3.88
CA TYR A 3 -8.77 -10.33 -5.06
C TYR A 3 -7.39 -9.78 -4.68
N ILE A 4 -7.26 -9.07 -3.55
CA ILE A 4 -5.97 -8.53 -3.12
C ILE A 4 -4.94 -9.62 -2.81
N LYS A 5 -5.38 -10.82 -2.41
CA LYS A 5 -4.48 -11.95 -2.15
C LYS A 5 -3.78 -12.42 -3.42
N MET A 6 -4.33 -12.14 -4.60
CA MET A 6 -3.67 -12.46 -5.85
C MET A 6 -2.47 -11.53 -6.10
N VAL A 7 -2.51 -10.29 -5.62
CA VAL A 7 -1.40 -9.33 -5.77
C VAL A 7 -0.13 -9.86 -5.10
N LYS A 8 -0.26 -10.58 -3.98
CA LYS A 8 0.87 -11.24 -3.29
C LYS A 8 1.53 -12.35 -4.12
N ARG A 9 0.90 -12.82 -5.20
CA ARG A 9 1.51 -13.82 -6.12
C ARG A 9 2.44 -13.17 -7.13
N THR A 10 2.42 -11.85 -7.26
CA THR A 10 3.35 -11.11 -8.11
C THR A 10 4.72 -11.04 -7.45
N THR A 11 5.75 -11.50 -8.15
CA THR A 11 7.14 -11.45 -7.69
C THR A 11 7.52 -10.03 -7.30
N GLY A 12 8.13 -9.87 -6.12
CA GLY A 12 8.59 -8.56 -5.61
C GLY A 12 7.53 -7.74 -4.86
N VAL A 13 6.28 -8.19 -4.76
CA VAL A 13 5.27 -7.52 -3.93
C VAL A 13 5.24 -8.12 -2.52
N ILE A 14 5.55 -7.30 -1.52
CA ILE A 14 5.57 -7.71 -0.11
C ILE A 14 4.14 -7.72 0.46
N TYR A 15 3.38 -6.65 0.21
CA TYR A 15 1.97 -6.53 0.59
C TYR A 15 1.24 -5.50 -0.29
N ALA A 16 -0.08 -5.50 -0.20
CA ALA A 16 -0.94 -4.49 -0.80
C ALA A 16 -2.14 -4.26 0.11
N MET A 17 -2.65 -3.02 0.12
CA MET A 17 -3.75 -2.64 1.00
C MET A 17 -4.57 -1.47 0.49
N PHE A 18 -5.78 -1.36 1.02
CA PHE A 18 -6.63 -0.19 0.88
C PHE A 18 -6.89 0.36 2.28
N VAL A 19 -6.81 1.68 2.39
CA VAL A 19 -7.15 2.42 3.61
C VAL A 19 -8.31 3.37 3.34
N ASP A 20 -9.10 3.64 4.36
CA ASP A 20 -10.12 4.70 4.32
C ASP A 20 -9.49 6.10 4.52
N ASP A 21 -10.34 7.12 4.60
CA ASP A 21 -9.98 8.51 4.78
C ASP A 21 -9.33 8.80 6.15
N GLU A 22 -9.49 7.91 7.12
CA GLU A 22 -8.82 7.97 8.44
C GLU A 22 -7.50 7.18 8.47
N GLY A 23 -7.12 6.52 7.37
CA GLY A 23 -5.91 5.71 7.29
C GLY A 23 -6.08 4.32 7.90
N LYS A 24 -7.32 3.91 8.15
CA LYS A 24 -7.65 2.59 8.67
C LYS A 24 -7.70 1.58 7.53
N VAL A 25 -7.05 0.44 7.73
CA VAL A 25 -6.99 -0.66 6.77
C VAL A 25 -8.36 -1.30 6.60
N VAL A 26 -8.92 -1.19 5.39
CA VAL A 26 -10.19 -1.81 5.00
C VAL A 26 -10.00 -3.09 4.19
N VAL A 27 -8.85 -3.22 3.50
CA VAL A 27 -8.44 -4.42 2.77
C VAL A 27 -6.94 -4.59 2.89
N HIS A 28 -6.46 -5.81 3.11
CA HIS A 28 -5.03 -6.11 3.21
C HIS A 28 -4.73 -7.55 2.77
N THR A 29 -3.52 -7.79 2.25
CA THR A 29 -3.07 -9.15 1.86
C THR A 29 -2.92 -10.09 3.06
N ASP A 30 -2.45 -9.56 4.20
CA ASP A 30 -2.54 -10.16 5.53
C ASP A 30 -3.81 -9.66 6.26
N THR A 31 -4.75 -10.57 6.52
CA THR A 31 -6.04 -10.24 7.14
C THR A 31 -5.94 -9.88 8.63
N ASN A 32 -4.83 -10.18 9.30
CA ASN A 32 -4.63 -9.81 10.70
C ASN A 32 -4.47 -8.28 10.90
N LEU A 33 -4.21 -7.55 9.82
CA LEU A 33 -4.03 -6.10 9.82
C LEU A 33 -5.30 -5.32 9.50
N LEU A 34 -6.44 -5.98 9.29
CA LEU A 34 -7.72 -5.29 9.08
C LEU A 34 -8.09 -4.45 10.30
N GLY A 35 -8.47 -3.19 10.06
CA GLY A 35 -8.79 -2.22 11.10
C GLY A 35 -7.59 -1.57 11.79
N TYR A 36 -6.36 -1.97 11.45
CA TYR A 36 -5.16 -1.26 11.88
C TYR A 36 -5.12 0.15 11.28
N VAL A 37 -4.55 1.12 11.99
CA VAL A 37 -4.40 2.50 11.52
C VAL A 37 -2.91 2.84 11.43
N TYR A 38 -2.41 3.04 10.20
CA TYR A 38 -1.03 3.44 9.97
C TYR A 38 -0.84 4.91 10.35
N ARG A 39 0.11 5.19 11.25
CA ARG A 39 0.45 6.54 11.74
C ARG A 39 1.91 6.90 11.56
N ASP A 40 2.66 6.08 10.84
CA ASP A 40 4.02 6.41 10.46
C ASP A 40 4.06 7.49 9.37
N SER A 41 5.23 8.08 9.18
CA SER A 41 5.43 9.18 8.24
C SER A 41 5.15 8.78 6.78
N ILE A 42 5.34 7.51 6.42
CA ILE A 42 5.11 7.00 5.06
C ILE A 42 3.60 6.93 4.80
N GLY A 43 2.86 6.32 5.73
CA GLY A 43 1.40 6.19 5.68
C GLY A 43 0.69 7.55 5.71
N ILE A 44 1.11 8.48 6.58
CA ILE A 44 0.55 9.84 6.63
C ILE A 44 0.76 10.56 5.30
N LYS A 45 1.97 10.46 4.72
CA LYS A 45 2.27 11.11 3.44
C LYS A 45 1.44 10.52 2.29
N ALA A 46 1.30 9.20 2.23
CA ALA A 46 0.40 8.52 1.29
C ALA A 46 -1.06 8.95 1.46
N GLN A 47 -1.55 9.02 2.69
CA GLN A 47 -2.91 9.46 3.01
C GLN A 47 -3.15 10.92 2.60
N SER A 48 -2.16 11.79 2.71
CA SER A 48 -2.28 13.19 2.28
C SER A 48 -2.18 13.38 0.76
N SER A 49 -1.70 12.39 0.00
CA SER A 49 -1.45 12.54 -1.44
C SER A 49 -2.76 12.63 -2.25
N GLU A 50 -2.87 13.62 -3.11
CA GLU A 50 -3.99 13.78 -4.04
C GLU A 50 -3.73 13.12 -5.41
N ASP A 51 -2.49 12.70 -5.65
CA ASP A 51 -2.03 12.05 -6.88
C ASP A 51 -1.27 10.76 -6.57
N LEU A 52 -0.81 10.07 -7.62
CA LEU A 52 0.16 8.98 -7.50
C LEU A 52 1.40 9.46 -6.73
N LEU A 53 1.73 8.74 -5.66
CA LEU A 53 2.91 8.96 -4.84
C LEU A 53 3.78 7.71 -4.86
N ILE A 54 5.08 7.89 -5.13
CA ILE A 54 6.09 6.85 -5.04
C ILE A 54 7.12 7.29 -4.00
N GLN A 55 7.45 6.41 -3.06
CA GLN A 55 8.35 6.69 -1.94
C GLN A 55 9.36 5.57 -1.79
N SER A 56 10.64 5.90 -1.56
CA SER A 56 11.64 4.95 -1.10
C SER A 56 11.98 5.21 0.36
N TYR A 57 12.09 4.17 1.17
CA TYR A 57 12.51 4.25 2.56
C TYR A 57 13.14 2.93 3.03
N LYS A 58 13.88 2.98 4.15
CA LYS A 58 14.40 1.76 4.79
C LYS A 58 13.31 1.09 5.62
N GLY A 59 13.05 -0.18 5.33
CA GLY A 59 12.20 -1.05 6.13
C GLY A 59 12.80 -1.36 7.50
N ARG A 60 11.99 -1.97 8.37
CA ARG A 60 12.43 -2.33 9.73
C ARG A 60 13.60 -3.31 9.75
N GLU A 61 13.70 -4.16 8.73
CA GLU A 61 14.79 -5.13 8.57
C GLU A 61 16.02 -4.54 7.86
N GLY A 62 16.03 -3.22 7.61
CA GLY A 62 17.15 -2.51 6.98
C GLY A 62 17.16 -2.53 5.45
N GLY A 63 16.35 -3.38 4.82
CA GLY A 63 16.16 -3.39 3.36
C GLY A 63 15.51 -2.12 2.82
N GLU A 64 15.84 -1.73 1.60
CA GLU A 64 15.18 -0.61 0.91
C GLU A 64 13.81 -1.07 0.38
N LEU A 65 12.79 -0.26 0.66
CA LEU A 65 11.41 -0.53 0.29
C LEU A 65 10.89 0.59 -0.60
N ILE A 66 10.15 0.20 -1.64
CA ILE A 66 9.40 1.10 -2.49
C ILE A 66 7.91 1.00 -2.15
N ASP A 67 7.32 2.11 -1.74
CA ASP A 67 5.88 2.28 -1.56
C ASP A 67 5.30 3.04 -2.74
N VAL A 68 4.17 2.55 -3.24
CA VAL A 68 3.43 3.16 -4.35
C VAL A 68 1.98 3.30 -3.90
N SER A 69 1.53 4.55 -3.84
CA SER A 69 0.26 4.95 -3.25
C SER A 69 -0.52 5.82 -4.23
N LEU A 70 -1.82 5.56 -4.39
CA LEU A 70 -2.70 6.33 -5.26
C LEU A 70 -4.10 6.47 -4.66
N PRO A 71 -4.78 7.61 -4.84
CA PRO A 71 -6.16 7.74 -4.40
C PRO A 71 -7.09 6.90 -5.29
N VAL A 72 -8.07 6.26 -4.68
CA VAL A 72 -9.18 5.61 -5.38
C VAL A 72 -10.50 6.34 -5.11
N LEU A 73 -11.23 6.56 -6.19
CA LEU A 73 -12.54 7.21 -6.18
C LEU A 73 -13.60 6.14 -6.36
N LEU A 74 -14.47 5.99 -5.36
CA LEU A 74 -15.67 5.17 -5.50
C LEU A 74 -16.83 6.02 -6.06
N GLY A 75 -17.60 5.45 -6.99
CA GLY A 75 -18.66 6.14 -7.72
C GLY A 75 -19.86 6.65 -6.87
N GLU A 76 -20.51 7.68 -7.41
CA GLU A 76 -21.69 8.51 -7.01
C GLU A 76 -21.90 8.97 -5.56
N ALA A 77 -21.13 8.49 -4.59
CA ALA A 77 -20.93 9.21 -3.34
C ALA A 77 -19.47 9.06 -2.96
N ALA A 78 -18.65 10.03 -3.37
CA ALA A 78 -17.20 10.05 -3.26
C ALA A 78 -16.71 9.85 -1.81
N LYS A 79 -16.69 8.59 -1.35
CA LYS A 79 -15.81 8.14 -0.28
C LYS A 79 -14.48 7.81 -0.95
N LYS A 80 -13.49 8.69 -0.74
CA LYS A 80 -12.09 8.44 -1.12
C LYS A 80 -11.60 7.22 -0.35
N ILE A 81 -11.46 6.08 -1.00
CA ILE A 81 -10.65 4.97 -0.49
C ILE A 81 -9.27 5.19 -1.13
N LYS A 82 -8.19 5.32 -0.38
CA LYS A 82 -6.86 5.46 -1.00
C LYS A 82 -6.19 4.09 -1.04
N THR A 83 -5.73 3.68 -2.22
CA THR A 83 -5.09 2.39 -2.44
C THR A 83 -3.59 2.55 -2.38
N VAL A 84 -2.93 1.65 -1.68
CA VAL A 84 -1.48 1.48 -1.79
C VAL A 84 -1.26 0.29 -2.71
N GLU A 85 -1.18 0.54 -4.03
CA GLU A 85 -0.75 -0.48 -5.00
C GLU A 85 0.77 -0.43 -5.15
N GLY A 86 1.49 -1.10 -4.25
CA GLY A 86 2.91 -1.39 -4.42
C GLY A 86 3.16 -2.17 -5.72
N LYS A 87 3.62 -1.50 -6.79
CA LYS A 87 4.26 -2.19 -7.91
C LYS A 87 5.66 -2.62 -7.47
N GLY A 88 5.84 -3.93 -7.25
CA GLY A 88 7.16 -4.52 -7.02
C GLY A 88 7.99 -4.53 -8.31
N TYR A 89 9.26 -4.15 -8.22
CA TYR A 89 10.26 -4.39 -9.27
C TYR A 89 11.56 -4.97 -8.69
N MET A 90 11.93 -6.11 -9.27
CA MET A 90 13.24 -6.69 -9.56
C MET A 90 14.45 -6.38 -8.65
N PHE A 91 14.92 -7.44 -7.97
CA PHE A 91 16.30 -7.55 -7.51
C PHE A 91 17.03 -8.53 -8.43
N VAL A 92 18.16 -8.12 -8.99
CA VAL A 92 19.18 -9.00 -9.55
C VAL A 92 20.38 -8.85 -8.62
N GLU A 93 20.68 -9.88 -7.83
CA GLU A 93 22.00 -10.00 -7.21
C GLU A 93 22.99 -10.37 -8.32
N GLY A 94 23.93 -9.46 -8.61
CA GLY A 94 25.15 -9.80 -9.33
C GLY A 94 26.16 -10.35 -8.34
N GLU A 95 26.78 -11.48 -8.68
CA GLU A 95 28.06 -11.91 -8.08
C GLU A 95 29.16 -10.87 -8.30
#